data_AF-A0A3A4NTF6-F1
#
_entry.id   AF-A0A3A4NTF6-F1
#
_cell.length_a   1.000
_cell.length_b   1.000
_cell.length_c   1.000
_cell.angle_alpha   90.00
_cell.angle_beta   90.00
_cell.angle_gamma   90.00
#
_symmetry.space_group_name_H-M   'P 1'
#
loop_
_entity.id
_entity.type
_entity.pdbx_description
1 polymer ?
#
loop_
_entity_poly.entity_id
_entity_poly.type
_entity_poly.pdbx_seq_one_letter_code
_entity_poly.pdbx_strand_id
1 'polypeptide(L)'
;MGITCRKTSVRESAAQWNLDALVDAPGGDLFPCFVSVVSTYCTVQSTNTKEGEALLSEVSGALGAEPSSPPQTVKGGSCGGEEEDGEFPFTGSMVSATWEYPRERRGDVVAAIRALFGVPGEAA
;
A
#
# COMPACT_ATOMS: atom_id res chain seq x y z
N MET A 1 -9.44 8.57 8.83
CA MET A 1 -10.74 8.13 8.25
C MET A 1 -10.43 6.88 7.43
N GLY A 2 -11.41 6.07 7.00
CA GLY A 2 -11.09 4.92 6.11
C GLY A 2 -10.78 5.38 4.69
N ILE A 3 -9.84 4.73 4.01
CA ILE A 3 -9.58 4.95 2.58
C ILE A 3 -10.71 4.27 1.79
N THR A 4 -11.31 5.00 0.85
CA THR A 4 -12.31 4.42 -0.05
C THR A 4 -11.61 3.78 -1.23
N CYS A 5 -11.78 2.47 -1.38
CA CYS A 5 -11.20 1.70 -2.48
C CYS A 5 -12.29 1.18 -3.40
N ARG A 6 -12.10 1.38 -4.70
CA ARG A 6 -13.01 0.88 -5.74
C ARG A 6 -12.73 -0.56 -6.12
N LYS A 7 -11.46 -0.95 -6.06
CA LYS A 7 -11.00 -2.31 -6.34
C LYS A 7 -9.84 -2.64 -5.42
N THR A 8 -9.84 -3.85 -4.88
CA THR A 8 -8.74 -4.40 -4.11
C THR A 8 -8.45 -5.82 -4.60
N SER A 9 -7.18 -6.20 -4.60
CA SER A 9 -6.70 -7.54 -4.90
C SER A 9 -5.64 -7.88 -3.88
N VAL A 10 -5.87 -8.95 -3.12
CA VAL A 10 -4.96 -9.41 -2.08
C VAL A 10 -4.21 -10.63 -2.58
N ARG A 11 -2.90 -10.66 -2.34
CA ARG A 11 -2.05 -11.83 -2.56
C ARG A 11 -1.31 -12.14 -1.27
N GLU A 12 -1.57 -13.30 -0.67
CA GLU A 12 -0.94 -13.72 0.58
C GLU A 12 -0.09 -14.97 0.37
N SER A 13 1.09 -14.99 1.01
CA SER A 13 1.93 -16.17 1.17
C SER A 13 2.52 -16.22 2.58
N ALA A 14 3.23 -17.30 2.90
CA ALA A 14 3.91 -17.44 4.19
C ALA A 14 4.94 -16.31 4.46
N ALA A 15 5.49 -15.70 3.41
CA ALA A 15 6.55 -14.68 3.54
C ALA A 15 6.00 -13.24 3.51
N GLN A 16 4.90 -13.01 2.78
CA GLN A 16 4.44 -11.66 2.46
C GLN A 16 2.93 -11.60 2.31
N TRP A 17 2.37 -10.43 2.62
CA TRP A 17 1.00 -10.07 2.31
C TRP A 17 1.04 -8.83 1.42
N ASN A 18 0.44 -8.90 0.24
CA ASN A 18 0.38 -7.79 -0.70
C ASN A 18 -1.06 -7.38 -0.98
N LEU A 19 -1.25 -6.09 -1.23
CA LEU A 19 -2.51 -5.50 -1.64
C LEU A 19 -2.26 -4.57 -2.84
N ASP A 20 -2.95 -4.86 -3.93
CA ASP A 20 -3.13 -3.92 -5.04
C ASP A 20 -4.50 -3.26 -4.86
N ALA A 21 -4.53 -1.93 -4.73
CA ALA A 21 -5.75 -1.16 -4.53
C ALA A 21 -5.88 -0.06 -5.57
N LEU A 22 -7.13 0.21 -5.99
CA LEU A 22 -7.49 1.39 -6.76
C LEU A 22 -8.31 2.30 -5.85
N VAL A 23 -7.72 3.43 -5.46
CA VAL A 23 -8.22 4.33 -4.42
C VAL A 23 -8.96 5.51 -5.05
N ASP A 24 -10.09 5.88 -4.46
CA ASP A 24 -10.84 7.08 -4.83
C ASP A 24 -10.16 8.34 -4.28
N ALA A 25 -9.77 9.24 -5.18
CA ALA A 25 -9.35 10.58 -4.82
C ALA A 25 -10.57 11.47 -4.51
N PRO A 26 -10.42 12.50 -3.67
CA PRO A 26 -11.48 13.48 -3.40
C PRO A 26 -12.02 14.17 -4.67
N GLY A 27 -11.22 14.26 -5.73
CA GLY A 27 -11.60 14.83 -7.03
C GLY A 27 -12.41 13.90 -7.93
N GLY A 28 -12.67 12.66 -7.52
CA GLY A 28 -13.35 11.64 -8.31
C GLY A 28 -12.44 10.83 -9.26
N ASP A 29 -11.16 11.18 -9.33
CA ASP A 29 -10.13 10.40 -10.00
C ASP A 29 -9.78 9.14 -9.20
N LEU A 30 -9.24 8.14 -9.90
CA LEU A 30 -8.77 6.89 -9.31
C LEU A 30 -7.27 6.81 -9.44
N PHE A 31 -6.59 6.38 -8.39
CA PHE A 31 -5.14 6.17 -8.43
C PHE A 31 -4.73 4.81 -7.85
N PRO A 32 -3.71 4.16 -8.44
CA PRO A 32 -3.20 2.91 -7.92
C PRO A 32 -2.44 3.11 -6.60
N CYS A 33 -2.62 2.18 -5.68
CA CYS A 33 -1.88 2.05 -4.44
C CYS A 33 -1.46 0.60 -4.25
N PHE A 34 -0.19 0.39 -3.94
CA PHE A 34 0.40 -0.92 -3.71
C PHE A 34 0.92 -1.01 -2.28
N VAL A 35 0.57 -2.07 -1.57
CA VAL A 35 1.07 -2.34 -0.22
C VAL A 35 1.73 -3.70 -0.19
N SER A 36 2.93 -3.77 0.37
CA SER A 36 3.65 -5.02 0.62
C SER A 36 4.06 -5.09 2.07
N VAL A 37 3.60 -6.13 2.77
CA VAL A 37 3.85 -6.36 4.19
C VAL A 37 4.62 -7.66 4.34
N VAL A 38 5.89 -7.56 4.73
CA VAL A 38 6.74 -8.72 5.02
C VAL A 38 6.96 -8.86 6.53
N SER A 39 7.87 -9.75 6.93
CA SER A 39 8.12 -10.02 8.35
C SER A 39 8.56 -8.80 9.14
N THR A 40 9.36 -7.91 8.59
CA THR A 40 10.02 -6.84 9.37
C THR A 40 9.77 -5.43 8.84
N TYR A 41 9.07 -5.30 7.72
CA TYR A 41 8.71 -4.00 7.17
C TYR A 41 7.46 -4.06 6.29
N CYS A 42 6.83 -2.91 6.13
CA CYS A 42 5.76 -2.66 5.19
C CYS A 42 6.19 -1.55 4.24
N THR A 43 5.98 -1.72 2.95
CA THR A 43 6.19 -0.69 1.92
C THR A 43 4.85 -0.34 1.30
N VAL A 44 4.58 0.96 1.17
CA VAL A 44 3.41 1.48 0.45
C VAL A 44 3.88 2.36 -0.68
N GLN A 45 3.34 2.13 -1.87
CA GLN A 45 3.57 2.93 -3.06
C GLN A 45 2.25 3.50 -3.57
N SER A 46 2.25 4.77 -3.93
CA SER A 46 1.09 5.45 -4.52
C SER A 46 1.56 6.40 -5.62
N THR A 47 0.65 7.03 -6.36
CA THR A 47 1.01 8.06 -7.34
C THR A 47 1.71 9.23 -6.67
N ASN A 48 2.73 9.81 -7.32
CA ASN A 48 3.45 10.98 -6.79
C ASN A 48 2.62 12.26 -6.96
N THR A 49 1.56 12.35 -6.17
CA THR A 49 0.57 13.43 -6.12
C THR A 49 0.27 13.77 -4.67
N LYS A 50 -0.40 14.91 -4.42
CA LYS A 50 -0.79 15.30 -3.06
C LYS A 50 -1.70 14.25 -2.41
N GLU A 51 -2.55 13.62 -3.20
CA GLU A 51 -3.43 12.54 -2.78
C GLU A 51 -2.63 11.30 -2.38
N GLY A 52 -1.60 10.94 -3.14
CA GLY A 52 -0.69 9.85 -2.80
C GLY A 52 0.12 10.13 -1.54
N GLU A 53 0.62 11.35 -1.35
CA GLU A 53 1.30 11.77 -0.11
C GLU A 53 0.35 11.74 1.10
N ALA A 54 -0.89 12.21 0.93
CA ALA A 54 -1.92 12.15 1.97
C ALA A 54 -2.24 10.70 2.37
N LEU A 55 -2.27 9.77 1.39
CA LEU A 55 -2.44 8.35 1.67
C LEU A 55 -1.31 7.80 2.57
N LEU A 56 -0.05 8.15 2.29
CA LEU A 56 1.08 7.73 3.15
C LEU A 56 0.97 8.31 4.57
N SER A 57 0.37 9.50 4.71
CA SER A 57 0.07 10.10 6.01
C SER A 57 -1.02 9.32 6.76
N GLU A 58 -2.11 8.92 6.10
CA GLU A 58 -3.14 8.06 6.71
C GLU A 58 -2.57 6.69 7.11
N VAL A 59 -1.67 6.11 6.31
CA VAL A 59 -0.96 4.86 6.67
C VAL A 59 -0.12 5.06 7.93
N SER A 60 0.62 6.17 8.02
CA SER A 60 1.41 6.49 9.23
C SER A 60 0.51 6.60 10.46
N GLY A 61 -0.66 7.24 10.32
CA GLY A 61 -1.68 7.32 11.36
C GLY A 61 -2.23 5.95 11.77
N ALA A 62 -2.50 5.07 10.80
CA ALA A 62 -2.99 3.71 11.06
C ALA A 62 -1.95 2.81 11.74
N LEU A 63 -0.68 2.94 11.37
CA LEU A 63 0.42 2.19 11.97
C LEU A 63 0.91 2.78 13.31
N GLY A 64 0.49 4.01 13.61
CA GLY A 64 0.93 4.77 14.78
C GLY A 64 2.43 5.11 14.74
N ALA A 65 3.01 5.22 13.54
CA ALA A 65 4.44 5.45 13.35
C ALA A 65 4.72 6.21 12.05
N GLU A 66 5.74 7.07 12.07
CA GLU A 66 6.32 7.65 10.86
C GLU A 66 7.12 6.60 10.08
N PRO A 67 7.26 6.76 8.75
CA PRO A 67 8.08 5.86 7.96
C PRO A 67 9.55 5.90 8.41
N SER A 68 10.23 4.75 8.34
CA SER A 68 11.65 4.60 8.70
C SER A 68 12.59 5.48 7.86
N SER A 69 12.12 5.93 6.70
CA SER A 69 12.84 6.85 5.83
C SER A 69 11.85 7.78 5.12
N PRO A 70 12.29 8.98 4.71
CA PRO A 70 11.44 9.89 3.96
C PRO A 70 10.87 9.22 2.70
N PRO A 71 9.63 9.52 2.31
CA PRO A 71 9.06 8.99 1.08
C PRO A 71 9.93 9.33 -0.12
N GLN A 72 10.16 8.34 -0.98
CA GLN A 72 11.01 8.47 -2.16
C GLN A 72 10.18 8.44 -3.43
N THR A 73 10.47 9.34 -4.36
CA THR A 73 9.91 9.25 -5.71
C THR A 73 10.61 8.11 -6.45
N VAL A 74 9.85 7.09 -6.84
CA VAL A 74 10.31 6.00 -7.68
C VAL A 74 9.69 6.12 -9.06
N LYS A 75 10.44 5.76 -10.10
CA LYS A 75 9.88 5.70 -11.45
C LYS A 75 8.84 4.57 -11.45
N GLY A 76 7.61 4.85 -11.90
CA GLY A 76 6.60 3.83 -12.11
C GLY A 76 7.08 2.87 -13.19
N GLY A 77 7.81 1.86 -12.77
CA GLY A 77 8.47 0.88 -13.60
C GLY A 77 8.69 -0.32 -12.72
N SER A 78 7.75 -1.26 -12.84
CA SER A 78 7.73 -2.61 -12.27
C SER A 78 9.11 -3.08 -11.81
N CYS A 79 9.30 -3.20 -10.49
CA CYS A 79 10.48 -3.85 -9.95
C CYS A 79 10.24 -5.35 -9.95
N GLY A 80 10.59 -5.99 -11.07
CA GLY A 80 11.03 -7.39 -11.13
C GLY A 80 9.96 -8.46 -10.99
N GLY A 81 9.40 -8.89 -12.12
CA GLY A 81 8.67 -10.14 -12.24
C GLY A 81 8.05 -10.22 -13.62
N GLU A 82 8.75 -10.84 -14.56
CA GLU A 82 8.16 -11.30 -15.81
C GLU A 82 6.93 -12.15 -15.45
N GLU A 83 5.73 -11.70 -15.82
CA GLU A 83 4.60 -12.47 -16.36
C GLU A 83 3.33 -11.59 -16.41
N GLU A 84 2.81 -11.45 -17.63
CA GLU A 84 1.60 -10.74 -18.01
C GLU A 84 0.35 -11.23 -17.25
N ASP A 85 -0.44 -10.28 -16.73
CA ASP A 85 -1.86 -10.04 -17.08
C ASP A 85 -2.54 -9.26 -15.92
N GLY A 86 -2.80 -7.98 -16.16
CA GLY A 86 -3.59 -7.13 -15.24
C GLY A 86 -2.89 -5.91 -14.63
N GLU A 87 -1.68 -5.56 -15.07
CA GLU A 87 -1.00 -4.34 -14.63
C GLU A 87 -1.77 -3.11 -15.14
N PHE A 88 -2.31 -2.30 -14.22
CA PHE A 88 -2.90 -1.01 -14.59
C PHE A 88 -1.82 -0.19 -15.31
N PRO A 89 -2.05 0.33 -16.53
CA PRO A 89 -1.05 1.07 -17.28
C PRO A 89 -0.82 2.44 -16.61
N PHE A 90 0.08 2.49 -15.63
CA PHE A 90 0.50 3.73 -14.99
C PHE A 90 1.96 4.00 -15.32
N THR A 91 2.19 5.01 -16.17
CA THR A 91 3.53 5.45 -16.63
C THR A 91 4.07 6.65 -15.82
N GLY A 92 3.42 7.01 -14.71
CA GLY A 92 3.79 8.14 -13.87
C GLY A 92 4.81 7.80 -12.77
N SER A 93 5.39 8.81 -12.16
CA SER A 93 6.20 8.65 -10.95
C SER A 93 5.31 8.21 -9.78
N MET A 94 5.81 7.28 -8.97
CA MET A 94 5.18 6.88 -7.72
C MET A 94 5.96 7.46 -6.53
N VAL A 95 5.29 7.63 -5.40
CA VAL A 95 5.91 7.91 -4.11
C VAL A 95 5.85 6.64 -3.26
N SER A 96 6.99 6.27 -2.67
CA SER A 96 7.15 5.04 -1.88
C SER A 96 7.60 5.37 -0.47
N ALA A 97 6.98 4.78 0.55
CA ALA A 97 7.44 4.87 1.93
C ALA A 97 7.49 3.48 2.57
N THR A 98 8.39 3.32 3.54
CA THR A 98 8.62 2.05 4.24
C THR A 98 8.57 2.27 5.75
N TRP A 99 7.88 1.38 6.45
CA TRP A 99 7.82 1.31 7.91
C TRP A 99 8.44 0.00 8.36
N GLU A 100 9.52 0.08 9.12
CA GLU A 100 10.13 -1.08 9.77
C GLU A 100 9.48 -1.35 11.13
N TYR A 101 9.39 -2.63 11.50
CA TYR A 101 8.81 -3.05 12.77
C TYR A 101 9.39 -4.41 13.19
N PRO A 102 9.35 -4.73 14.51
CA PRO A 102 9.71 -6.06 14.99
C PRO A 102 8.75 -7.11 14.42
N ARG A 103 9.27 -8.30 14.10
CA ARG A 103 8.52 -9.37 13.43
C ARG A 103 7.19 -9.73 14.09
N GLU A 104 7.14 -9.61 15.40
CA GLU A 104 5.96 -9.89 16.24
C GLU A 104 4.77 -8.99 15.88
N ARG A 105 5.03 -7.76 15.41
CA ARG A 105 3.99 -6.79 15.03
C ARG A 105 3.43 -6.97 13.62
N ARG A 106 3.94 -7.94 12.83
CA ARG A 106 3.46 -8.16 11.46
C ARG A 106 1.93 -8.31 11.41
N GLY A 107 1.36 -9.08 12.34
CA GLY A 107 -0.10 -9.31 12.40
C GLY A 107 -0.88 -8.01 12.61
N ASP A 108 -0.44 -7.17 13.55
CA ASP A 108 -1.06 -5.88 13.83
C ASP A 108 -0.97 -4.92 12.63
N VAL A 109 0.17 -4.93 11.92
CA VAL A 109 0.37 -4.12 10.71
C VAL A 109 -0.59 -4.56 9.61
N VAL A 110 -0.69 -5.86 9.33
CA VAL A 110 -1.67 -6.38 8.34
C VAL A 110 -3.09 -6.00 8.75
N ALA A 111 -3.45 -6.14 10.02
CA ALA A 111 -4.78 -5.78 10.52
C ALA A 111 -5.09 -4.28 10.36
N ALA A 112 -4.13 -3.40 10.68
CA ALA A 112 -4.26 -1.96 10.52
C ALA A 112 -4.44 -1.57 9.05
N ILE A 113 -3.65 -2.14 8.14
CA ILE A 113 -3.78 -1.90 6.69
C ILE A 113 -5.11 -2.43 6.17
N ARG A 114 -5.54 -3.64 6.55
CA ARG A 114 -6.85 -4.18 6.16
C ARG A 114 -7.98 -3.25 6.59
N ALA A 115 -7.95 -2.78 7.84
CA ALA A 115 -8.95 -1.85 8.37
C ALA A 115 -8.93 -0.51 7.60
N LEU A 116 -7.75 0.03 7.31
CA LEU A 116 -7.60 1.29 6.59
C LEU A 116 -8.16 1.23 5.16
N PHE A 117 -7.87 0.14 4.43
CA PHE A 117 -8.28 -0.07 3.04
C PHE A 117 -9.65 -0.76 2.90
N GLY A 118 -10.35 -1.03 4.01
CA GLY A 118 -11.64 -1.73 4.01
C GLY A 118 -11.58 -3.14 3.42
N VAL A 119 -10.44 -3.81 3.51
CA VAL A 119 -10.24 -5.17 3.01
C VAL A 119 -10.73 -6.15 4.09
N PRO A 120 -11.74 -7.00 3.80
CA PRO A 120 -12.22 -7.97 4.77
C PRO A 120 -11.07 -8.91 5.15
N GLY A 121 -10.89 -9.15 6.45
CA GLY A 121 -10.08 -10.28 6.88
C GLY A 121 -10.77 -11.56 6.45
N GLU A 122 -10.02 -12.56 5.97
CA GLU A 122 -10.55 -13.92 5.88
C GLU A 122 -11.18 -14.26 7.23
N ALA A 123 -12.50 -14.44 7.24
CA ALA A 123 -13.19 -15.01 8.37
C ALA A 123 -12.61 -16.41 8.55
N ALA A 124 -12.02 -16.65 9.72
CA ALA A 124 -11.52 -17.95 10.13
C ALA A 124 -12.61 -19.03 10.03
#